data_AF-A0A7K3IY37-F1
#
_entry.id   AF-A0A7K3IY37-F1
#
_cell.length_a   1.000
_cell.length_b   1.000
_cell.length_c   1.000
_cell.angle_alpha   90.00
_cell.angle_beta   90.00
_cell.angle_gamma   90.00
#
_symmetry.space_group_name_H-M   'P 1'
#
loop_
_entity.id
_entity.type
_entity.pdbx_description
1 polymer ?
#
loop_
_entity_poly.entity_id
_entity_poly.type
_entity_poly.pdbx_seq_one_letter_code
_entity_poly.pdbx_strand_id
1 'polypeptide(L)'
;MKRILFIILAASLVLNGAAQTRAQVYMKRIPALPKDSCNVTRASVENFVSGVSAIRDELENEIEGIRESVESNMESNADVAEENVMKQMSQMYGISQADIDKMKNAKNMSEADKQALANKMLSQQANMTMDEVKNLSKMSEAGKQAYTEAYATEAMANAKNNPGQAARNNYAGNLYKTNVSQQAALSKINEINSRIAGLYSSIQNDPEMKKMLDRIQAWNSKLTSMMGIVSDREARVMDSLSLKIKNEQIAYCNRFTPQYRAALRKHIQIVRVSMPDFRNFGEISAETTKAQTGIEMPVEGKELASLEAIAEYLKALQGAYRYKLYYSEDN
;
A
#
# COMPACT_ATOMS: atom_id res chain seq x y z
N MET A 1 -12.21 -55.91 18.75
CA MET A 1 -12.59 -55.11 17.56
C MET A 1 -13.21 -53.73 17.87
N LYS A 2 -13.60 -53.38 19.11
CA LYS A 2 -14.12 -52.02 19.43
C LYS A 2 -13.06 -50.99 19.87
N ARG A 3 -11.83 -51.41 20.20
CA ARG A 3 -10.75 -50.50 20.66
C ARG A 3 -9.80 -50.02 19.56
N ILE A 4 -9.75 -50.69 18.42
CA ILE A 4 -8.89 -50.29 17.28
C ILE A 4 -9.60 -49.23 16.41
N LEU A 5 -10.94 -49.19 16.44
CA LEU A 5 -11.73 -48.21 15.69
C LEU A 5 -11.64 -46.79 16.25
N PHE A 6 -11.22 -46.62 17.50
CA PHE A 6 -11.05 -45.29 18.13
C PHE A 6 -9.68 -44.65 17.86
N ILE A 7 -8.68 -45.42 17.43
CA ILE A 7 -7.34 -44.87 17.12
C ILE A 7 -7.29 -44.34 15.68
N ILE A 8 -8.08 -44.90 14.77
CA ILE A 8 -8.16 -44.41 13.39
C ILE A 8 -9.05 -43.15 13.29
N LEU A 9 -10.03 -42.98 14.19
CA LEU A 9 -10.87 -41.78 14.24
C LEU A 9 -10.16 -40.54 14.85
N ALA A 10 -9.03 -40.72 15.51
CA ALA A 10 -8.19 -39.63 16.01
C ALA A 10 -7.16 -39.12 14.98
N ALA A 11 -6.98 -39.83 13.86
CA ALA A 11 -6.08 -39.46 12.78
C ALA A 11 -6.75 -38.64 11.66
N SER A 12 -8.07 -38.39 11.77
CA SER A 12 -8.80 -37.44 10.92
C SER A 12 -9.01 -36.09 11.61
N LEU A 13 -8.08 -35.69 12.49
CA LEU A 13 -7.84 -34.27 12.73
C LEU A 13 -7.32 -33.71 11.41
N VAL A 14 -8.27 -33.24 10.61
CA VAL A 14 -8.03 -32.39 9.45
C VAL A 14 -7.19 -31.23 9.99
N LEU A 15 -5.88 -31.36 9.81
CA LEU A 15 -5.00 -30.21 9.76
C LEU A 15 -5.48 -29.41 8.55
N ASN A 16 -6.53 -28.62 8.75
CA ASN A 16 -6.72 -27.37 8.04
C ASN A 16 -5.54 -26.49 8.48
N GLY A 17 -4.33 -26.84 8.07
CA GLY A 17 -3.24 -25.90 8.00
C GLY A 17 -3.73 -24.88 7.00
N ALA A 18 -4.30 -23.78 7.49
CA ALA A 18 -4.51 -22.61 6.66
C ALA A 18 -3.17 -22.37 5.96
N ALA A 19 -3.16 -22.50 4.62
CA ALA A 19 -1.97 -22.23 3.85
C ALA A 19 -1.44 -20.87 4.31
N GLN A 20 -0.15 -20.79 4.64
CA GLN A 20 0.43 -19.53 5.11
C GLN A 20 0.23 -18.48 4.02
N THR A 21 -0.31 -17.32 4.40
CA THR A 21 -0.44 -16.21 3.47
C THR A 21 0.94 -15.74 3.03
N ARG A 22 1.06 -15.12 1.85
CA ARG A 22 2.34 -14.58 1.36
C ARG A 22 2.92 -13.61 2.37
N ALA A 23 2.06 -12.76 2.95
CA ALA A 23 2.44 -11.86 4.03
C ALA A 23 3.05 -12.57 5.26
N GLN A 24 2.51 -13.74 5.67
CA GLN A 24 3.08 -14.53 6.77
C GLN A 24 4.45 -15.11 6.41
N VAL A 25 4.66 -15.52 5.16
CA VAL A 25 5.95 -16.02 4.68
C VAL A 25 7.01 -14.92 4.78
N TYR A 26 6.75 -13.72 4.24
CA TYR A 26 7.69 -12.61 4.34
C TYR A 26 7.93 -12.15 5.77
N MET A 27 6.88 -12.05 6.60
CA MET A 27 7.02 -11.67 8.01
C MET A 27 7.98 -12.58 8.80
N LYS A 28 8.08 -13.86 8.43
CA LYS A 28 9.01 -14.81 9.05
C LYS A 28 10.44 -14.68 8.55
N ARG A 29 10.63 -14.17 7.33
CA ARG A 29 11.93 -13.96 6.69
C ARG A 29 12.61 -12.67 7.13
N ILE A 30 11.85 -11.72 7.69
CA ILE A 30 12.37 -10.46 8.21
C ILE A 30 13.54 -10.71 9.17
N PRO A 31 14.74 -10.18 8.89
CA PRO A 31 15.89 -10.31 9.76
C PRO A 31 15.65 -9.63 11.12
N ALA A 32 16.15 -10.23 12.19
CA ALA A 32 16.10 -9.61 13.51
C ALA A 32 16.95 -8.34 13.55
N LEU A 33 16.50 -7.33 14.31
CA LEU A 33 17.28 -6.12 14.55
C LEU A 33 18.63 -6.46 15.22
N PRO A 34 19.78 -6.14 14.61
CA PRO A 34 21.10 -6.48 15.14
C PRO A 34 21.31 -5.90 16.54
N LYS A 35 21.89 -6.60 17.52
CA LYS A 35 21.97 -6.07 18.90
C LYS A 35 22.86 -4.82 19.00
N ASP A 36 24.05 -4.87 18.42
CA ASP A 36 25.02 -3.78 18.38
C ASP A 36 24.95 -3.02 17.05
N SER A 37 24.78 -1.70 17.13
CA SER A 37 24.54 -0.87 15.94
C SER A 37 25.56 0.22 15.70
N CYS A 38 26.24 0.67 16.76
CA CYS A 38 27.32 1.65 16.65
C CYS A 38 28.71 1.00 16.71
N ASN A 39 28.85 -0.10 17.45
CA ASN A 39 30.09 -0.88 17.54
C ASN A 39 29.99 -2.14 16.68
N VAL A 40 30.06 -1.96 15.36
CA VAL A 40 29.92 -3.02 14.35
C VAL A 40 30.89 -2.76 13.20
N THR A 41 31.35 -3.82 12.54
CA THR A 41 32.28 -3.75 11.39
C THR A 41 31.56 -3.34 10.11
N ARG A 42 32.31 -2.88 9.10
CA ARG A 42 31.71 -2.51 7.81
C ARG A 42 31.07 -3.71 7.12
N ALA A 43 31.80 -4.83 7.08
CA ALA A 43 31.31 -6.08 6.52
C ALA A 43 30.00 -6.56 7.17
N SER A 44 29.84 -6.40 8.50
CA SER A 44 28.60 -6.80 9.19
C SER A 44 27.42 -5.90 8.81
N VAL A 45 27.65 -4.60 8.63
CA VAL A 45 26.64 -3.66 8.15
C VAL A 45 26.22 -4.01 6.73
N GLU A 46 27.20 -4.20 5.83
CA GLU A 46 26.96 -4.54 4.42
C GLU A 46 26.21 -5.85 4.27
N ASN A 47 26.59 -6.89 5.02
CA ASN A 47 25.90 -8.19 5.02
C ASN A 47 24.45 -8.07 5.48
N PHE A 48 24.20 -7.33 6.57
CA PHE A 48 22.83 -7.13 7.06
C PHE A 48 21.98 -6.34 6.06
N VAL A 49 22.51 -5.22 5.56
CA VAL A 49 21.83 -4.35 4.59
C VAL A 49 21.51 -5.13 3.31
N SER A 50 22.48 -5.90 2.79
CA SER A 50 22.29 -6.70 1.58
C SER A 50 21.25 -7.81 1.78
N GLY A 51 21.25 -8.47 2.94
CA GLY A 51 20.25 -9.49 3.28
C GLY A 51 18.83 -8.92 3.38
N VAL A 52 18.68 -7.74 3.98
CA VAL A 52 17.38 -7.03 4.03
C VAL A 52 16.96 -6.58 2.62
N SER A 53 17.88 -6.04 1.83
CA SER A 53 17.63 -5.62 0.44
C SER A 53 17.15 -6.78 -0.42
N ALA A 54 17.80 -7.94 -0.36
CA ALA A 54 17.40 -9.11 -1.15
C ALA A 54 15.94 -9.52 -0.87
N ILE A 55 15.53 -9.52 0.41
CA ILE A 55 14.15 -9.85 0.78
C ILE A 55 13.17 -8.77 0.30
N ARG A 56 13.56 -7.49 0.42
CA ARG A 56 12.73 -6.37 -0.07
C ARG A 56 12.55 -6.45 -1.57
N ASP A 57 13.62 -6.61 -2.33
CA ASP A 57 13.59 -6.59 -3.79
C ASP A 57 12.78 -7.79 -4.32
N GLU A 58 12.87 -8.95 -3.68
CA GLU A 58 11.98 -10.10 -3.98
C GLU A 58 10.50 -9.77 -3.72
N LEU A 59 10.20 -9.14 -2.58
CA LEU A 59 8.85 -8.73 -2.22
C LEU A 59 8.29 -7.65 -3.17
N GLU A 60 9.11 -6.67 -3.55
CA GLU A 60 8.73 -5.60 -4.48
C GLU A 60 8.40 -6.18 -5.86
N ASN A 61 9.24 -7.09 -6.38
CA ASN A 61 8.95 -7.82 -7.62
C ASN A 61 7.65 -8.63 -7.53
N GLU A 62 7.38 -9.26 -6.37
CA GLU A 62 6.13 -10.00 -6.16
C GLU A 62 4.91 -9.07 -6.12
N ILE A 63 5.01 -7.91 -5.46
CA ILE A 63 3.97 -6.87 -5.45
C ILE A 63 3.70 -6.39 -6.88
N GLU A 64 4.74 -6.13 -7.67
CA GLU A 64 4.60 -5.73 -9.07
C GLU A 64 3.90 -6.80 -9.90
N GLY A 65 4.32 -8.07 -9.81
CA GLY A 65 3.66 -9.16 -10.52
C GLY A 65 2.19 -9.37 -10.12
N ILE A 66 1.84 -9.13 -8.84
CA ILE A 66 0.44 -9.17 -8.41
C ILE A 66 -0.35 -8.01 -9.02
N ARG A 67 0.21 -6.79 -9.04
CA ARG A 67 -0.44 -5.62 -9.67
C ARG A 67 -0.69 -5.86 -11.16
N GLU A 68 0.31 -6.38 -11.88
CA GLU A 68 0.17 -6.77 -13.29
C GLU A 68 -0.90 -7.84 -13.48
N SER A 69 -0.97 -8.84 -12.60
CA SER A 69 -2.01 -9.87 -12.64
C SER A 69 -3.41 -9.30 -12.40
N VAL A 70 -3.55 -8.35 -11.46
CA VAL A 70 -4.83 -7.66 -11.21
C VAL A 70 -5.24 -6.85 -12.44
N GLU A 71 -4.31 -6.08 -13.01
CA GLU A 71 -4.55 -5.27 -14.21
C GLU A 71 -4.93 -6.14 -15.40
N SER A 72 -4.14 -7.17 -15.71
CA SER A 72 -4.42 -8.10 -16.80
C SER A 72 -5.77 -8.81 -16.63
N ASN A 73 -6.16 -9.16 -15.39
CA ASN A 73 -7.46 -9.73 -15.11
C ASN A 73 -8.60 -8.72 -15.36
N MET A 74 -8.40 -7.44 -15.03
CA MET A 74 -9.37 -6.39 -15.35
C MET A 74 -9.50 -6.20 -16.86
N GLU A 75 -8.38 -6.16 -17.60
CA GLU A 75 -8.39 -5.97 -19.05
C GLU A 75 -9.04 -7.15 -19.79
N SER A 76 -8.71 -8.37 -19.39
CA SER A 76 -9.26 -9.59 -19.98
C SER A 76 -10.77 -9.75 -19.75
N ASN A 77 -11.31 -9.08 -18.72
CA ASN A 77 -12.73 -9.10 -18.37
C ASN A 77 -13.42 -7.75 -18.61
N ALA A 78 -12.87 -6.89 -19.47
CA ALA A 78 -13.44 -5.56 -19.74
C ALA A 78 -14.90 -5.61 -20.25
N ASP A 79 -15.25 -6.62 -21.05
CA ASP A 79 -16.62 -6.83 -21.53
C ASP A 79 -17.59 -7.16 -20.38
N VAL A 80 -17.13 -7.90 -19.36
CA VAL A 80 -17.92 -8.18 -18.15
C VAL A 80 -18.16 -6.89 -17.37
N ALA A 81 -17.14 -6.05 -17.23
CA ALA A 81 -17.30 -4.73 -16.63
C ALA A 81 -18.30 -3.86 -17.39
N GLU A 82 -18.20 -3.79 -18.72
CA GLU A 82 -19.14 -3.05 -19.55
C GLU A 82 -20.57 -3.58 -19.37
N GLU A 83 -20.78 -4.90 -19.46
CA GLU A 83 -22.10 -5.49 -19.28
C GLU A 83 -22.68 -5.20 -17.90
N ASN A 84 -21.87 -5.36 -16.85
CA ASN A 84 -22.36 -5.13 -15.50
C ASN A 84 -22.67 -3.66 -15.26
N VAL A 85 -21.82 -2.72 -15.69
CA VAL A 85 -22.12 -1.29 -15.58
C VAL A 85 -23.38 -0.92 -16.37
N MET A 86 -23.56 -1.47 -17.57
CA MET A 86 -24.78 -1.25 -18.35
C MET A 86 -26.03 -1.79 -17.65
N LYS A 87 -25.95 -2.98 -17.04
CA LYS A 87 -27.03 -3.54 -16.22
C LYS A 87 -27.32 -2.66 -15.01
N GLN A 88 -26.29 -2.10 -14.38
CA GLN A 88 -26.45 -1.15 -13.29
C GLN A 88 -27.16 0.12 -13.76
N MET A 89 -26.78 0.67 -14.92
CA MET A 89 -27.44 1.82 -15.54
C MET A 89 -28.91 1.52 -15.87
N SER A 90 -29.24 0.32 -16.39
CA SER A 90 -30.63 -0.11 -16.61
C SER A 90 -31.44 -0.05 -15.32
N GLN A 91 -30.93 -0.70 -14.27
CA GLN A 91 -31.61 -0.77 -12.98
C GLN A 91 -31.77 0.62 -12.36
N MET A 92 -30.78 1.50 -12.56
CA MET A 92 -30.70 2.86 -12.02
C MET A 92 -31.66 3.84 -12.69
N TYR A 93 -31.60 3.95 -14.02
CA TYR A 93 -32.37 4.96 -14.76
C TYR A 93 -33.71 4.42 -15.27
N GLY A 94 -33.96 3.11 -15.16
CA GLY A 94 -35.15 2.49 -15.73
C GLY A 94 -35.06 2.33 -17.24
N ILE A 95 -33.84 2.30 -17.77
CA ILE A 95 -33.58 2.04 -19.18
C ILE A 95 -33.87 0.56 -19.42
N SER A 96 -34.70 0.25 -20.41
CA SER A 96 -35.03 -1.14 -20.74
C SER A 96 -33.84 -1.84 -21.39
N GLN A 97 -33.75 -3.17 -21.28
CA GLN A 97 -32.69 -3.93 -21.96
C GLN A 97 -32.68 -3.67 -23.48
N ALA A 98 -33.86 -3.47 -24.09
CA ALA A 98 -33.98 -3.11 -25.50
C ALA A 98 -33.34 -1.75 -25.83
N ASP A 99 -33.39 -0.77 -24.91
CA ASP A 99 -32.71 0.52 -25.07
C ASP A 99 -31.18 0.37 -24.92
N ILE A 100 -30.72 -0.57 -24.09
CA ILE A 100 -29.29 -0.94 -23.95
C ILE A 100 -28.76 -1.60 -25.22
N ASP A 101 -29.51 -2.54 -25.78
CA ASP A 101 -29.12 -3.25 -27.00
C ASP A 101 -29.08 -2.28 -28.20
N LYS A 102 -29.95 -1.25 -28.20
CA LYS A 102 -29.85 -0.13 -29.15
C LYS A 102 -28.57 0.68 -28.96
N MET A 103 -28.20 1.03 -27.72
CA MET A 103 -26.93 1.74 -27.43
C MET A 103 -25.69 0.97 -27.93
N LYS A 104 -25.63 -0.34 -27.68
CA LYS A 104 -24.52 -1.19 -28.17
C LYS A 104 -24.41 -1.19 -29.70
N ASN A 105 -25.54 -0.99 -30.39
CA ASN A 105 -25.65 -0.93 -31.84
C ASN A 105 -25.78 0.50 -32.40
N ALA A 106 -25.39 1.54 -31.65
CA ALA A 106 -25.61 2.94 -32.03
C ALA A 106 -25.06 3.33 -33.41
N LYS A 107 -24.04 2.63 -33.92
CA LYS A 107 -23.52 2.79 -35.29
C LYS A 107 -24.53 2.41 -36.39
N ASN A 108 -25.48 1.54 -36.08
CA ASN A 108 -26.52 1.03 -37.00
C ASN A 108 -27.89 1.68 -36.75
N MET A 109 -27.99 2.70 -35.89
CA MET A 109 -29.24 3.40 -35.59
C MET A 109 -29.53 4.53 -36.59
N SER A 110 -30.81 4.78 -36.85
CA SER A 110 -31.25 5.98 -37.55
C SER A 110 -31.00 7.24 -36.71
N GLU A 111 -30.82 8.40 -37.34
CA GLU A 111 -30.63 9.67 -36.62
C GLU A 111 -31.81 10.03 -35.69
N ALA A 112 -33.03 9.64 -36.07
CA ALA A 112 -34.22 9.82 -35.23
C ALA A 112 -34.17 8.95 -33.96
N ASP A 113 -33.71 7.70 -34.09
CA ASP A 113 -33.55 6.81 -32.93
C ASP A 113 -32.40 7.27 -32.01
N LYS A 114 -31.31 7.79 -32.58
CA LYS A 114 -30.21 8.40 -31.81
C LYS A 114 -30.70 9.61 -31.01
N GLN A 115 -31.48 10.48 -31.64
CA GLN A 115 -32.01 11.69 -30.99
C GLN A 115 -33.06 11.37 -29.93
N ALA A 116 -33.91 10.36 -30.14
CA ALA A 116 -34.87 9.90 -29.13
C ALA A 116 -34.18 9.26 -27.92
N LEU A 117 -33.14 8.46 -28.16
CA LEU A 117 -32.32 7.85 -27.11
C LEU A 117 -31.53 8.91 -26.32
N ALA A 118 -30.89 9.85 -27.01
CA ALA A 118 -30.22 10.99 -26.40
C ALA A 118 -31.18 11.85 -25.56
N ASN A 119 -32.38 12.14 -26.04
CA ASN A 119 -33.40 12.88 -25.29
C ASN A 119 -33.92 12.10 -24.08
N LYS A 120 -34.05 10.77 -24.17
CA LYS A 120 -34.44 9.91 -23.05
C LYS A 120 -33.35 9.85 -21.97
N MET A 121 -32.09 9.88 -22.37
CA MET A 121 -30.95 9.94 -21.45
C MET A 121 -30.78 11.34 -20.82
N LEU A 122 -30.90 12.40 -21.62
CA LEU A 122 -30.85 13.80 -21.17
C LEU A 122 -31.99 14.12 -20.18
N SER A 123 -33.17 13.54 -20.38
CA SER A 123 -34.30 13.69 -19.46
C SER A 123 -34.20 12.84 -18.18
N GLN A 124 -33.31 11.85 -18.14
CA GLN A 124 -33.10 10.95 -16.99
C GLN A 124 -31.77 11.20 -16.24
N GLN A 125 -31.06 12.29 -16.53
CA GLN A 125 -29.84 12.78 -15.82
C GLN A 125 -28.60 11.84 -15.83
N ALA A 126 -28.54 10.83 -16.68
CA ALA A 126 -27.32 10.05 -16.86
C ALA A 126 -26.29 10.80 -17.73
N ASN A 127 -25.59 11.78 -17.17
CA ASN A 127 -24.57 12.58 -17.85
C ASN A 127 -23.25 11.77 -18.03
N MET A 128 -23.34 10.54 -18.56
CA MET A 128 -22.22 9.61 -18.76
C MET A 128 -22.16 9.12 -20.21
N THR A 129 -20.94 9.01 -20.72
CA THR A 129 -20.62 8.43 -22.04
C THR A 129 -20.20 6.95 -21.91
N MET A 130 -20.39 6.16 -22.98
CA MET A 130 -19.96 4.75 -23.02
C MET A 130 -18.44 4.58 -22.87
N ASP A 131 -17.66 5.58 -23.26
CA ASP A 131 -16.20 5.57 -23.07
C ASP A 131 -15.82 5.77 -21.60
N GLU A 132 -16.57 6.55 -20.83
CA GLU A 132 -16.40 6.66 -19.37
C GLU A 132 -16.75 5.36 -18.66
N VAL A 133 -17.77 4.62 -19.15
CA VAL A 133 -18.14 3.29 -18.65
C VAL A 133 -17.01 2.27 -18.85
N LYS A 134 -16.40 2.25 -20.03
CA LYS A 134 -15.25 1.38 -20.33
C LYS A 134 -14.02 1.70 -19.47
N ASN A 135 -13.88 2.96 -19.07
CA ASN A 135 -12.77 3.41 -18.23
C ASN A 135 -13.02 3.18 -16.73
N LEU A 136 -14.25 2.93 -16.27
CA LEU A 136 -14.57 2.72 -14.84
C LEU A 136 -13.78 1.56 -14.22
N SER A 137 -13.60 0.46 -14.95
CA SER A 137 -12.77 -0.69 -14.51
C SER A 137 -11.29 -0.34 -14.41
N LYS A 138 -10.83 0.68 -15.14
CA LYS A 138 -9.45 1.19 -15.17
C LYS A 138 -9.23 2.42 -14.28
N MET A 139 -10.27 2.93 -13.63
CA MET A 139 -10.15 4.08 -12.72
C MET A 139 -9.37 3.71 -11.46
N SER A 140 -8.69 4.69 -10.89
CA SER A 140 -8.14 4.58 -9.54
C SER A 140 -9.27 4.40 -8.51
N GLU A 141 -8.95 3.86 -7.34
CA GLU A 141 -9.94 3.71 -6.25
C GLU A 141 -10.60 5.05 -5.87
N ALA A 142 -9.83 6.14 -5.87
CA ALA A 142 -10.40 7.48 -5.66
C ALA A 142 -11.39 7.88 -6.77
N GLY A 143 -11.12 7.48 -8.02
CA GLY A 143 -12.03 7.69 -9.15
C GLY A 143 -13.33 6.89 -9.04
N LYS A 144 -13.23 5.60 -8.69
CA LYS A 144 -14.39 4.73 -8.45
C LYS A 144 -15.24 5.23 -7.26
N GLN A 145 -14.60 5.77 -6.23
CA GLN A 145 -15.27 6.37 -5.08
C GLN A 145 -16.05 7.62 -5.49
N ALA A 146 -15.44 8.56 -6.21
CA ALA A 146 -16.09 9.79 -6.66
C ALA A 146 -17.31 9.49 -7.55
N TYR A 147 -17.17 8.51 -8.45
CA TYR A 147 -18.27 8.00 -9.26
C TYR A 147 -19.43 7.49 -8.40
N THR A 148 -19.14 6.67 -7.39
CA THR A 148 -20.19 6.05 -6.59
C THR A 148 -20.84 7.01 -5.58
N GLU A 149 -20.09 8.00 -5.07
CA GLU A 149 -20.63 9.07 -4.20
C GLU A 149 -21.57 10.01 -4.96
N ALA A 150 -21.19 10.43 -6.18
CA ALA A 150 -22.05 11.19 -7.07
C ALA A 150 -23.33 10.41 -7.39
N TYR A 151 -23.18 9.12 -7.71
CA TYR A 151 -24.27 8.19 -7.95
C TYR A 151 -25.25 8.05 -6.77
N ALA A 152 -24.76 7.77 -5.56
CA ALA A 152 -25.61 7.56 -4.40
C ALA A 152 -26.41 8.83 -4.07
N THR A 153 -25.78 9.99 -4.24
CA THR A 153 -26.41 11.31 -4.03
C THR A 153 -27.53 11.55 -5.04
N GLU A 154 -27.30 11.27 -6.33
CA GLU A 154 -28.29 11.44 -7.40
C GLU A 154 -29.46 10.45 -7.26
N ALA A 155 -29.18 9.18 -6.95
CA ALA A 155 -30.18 8.15 -6.74
C ALA A 155 -31.10 8.47 -5.54
N MET A 156 -30.53 8.96 -4.42
CA MET A 156 -31.31 9.40 -3.26
C MET A 156 -32.17 10.64 -3.56
N ALA A 157 -31.70 11.56 -4.42
CA ALA A 157 -32.47 12.72 -4.83
C ALA A 157 -33.67 12.35 -5.74
N ASN A 158 -33.45 11.45 -6.70
CA ASN A 158 -34.48 10.98 -7.64
C ASN A 158 -35.49 9.99 -7.02
N ALA A 159 -35.16 9.40 -5.86
CA ALA A 159 -36.05 8.56 -5.07
C ALA A 159 -37.21 9.32 -4.38
N LYS A 160 -37.38 10.63 -4.57
CA LYS A 160 -38.58 11.35 -4.09
C LYS A 160 -39.76 11.35 -5.08
N ASN A 161 -39.56 10.92 -6.34
CA ASN A 161 -40.49 11.23 -7.43
C ASN A 161 -41.05 10.03 -8.26
N ASN A 162 -40.87 8.74 -7.90
CA ASN A 162 -41.29 7.63 -8.78
C ASN A 162 -41.63 6.27 -8.09
N PRO A 163 -42.79 5.62 -8.36
CA PRO A 163 -43.26 4.43 -7.64
C PRO A 163 -42.59 3.07 -7.96
N GLY A 164 -41.65 2.98 -8.91
CA GLY A 164 -40.84 1.76 -9.19
C GLY A 164 -39.62 1.57 -8.28
N GLN A 165 -39.63 2.20 -7.10
CA GLN A 165 -38.44 2.62 -6.34
C GLN A 165 -37.75 1.55 -5.48
N ALA A 166 -38.42 0.47 -5.07
CA ALA A 166 -37.88 -0.43 -4.05
C ALA A 166 -36.60 -1.16 -4.50
N ALA A 167 -36.56 -1.67 -5.74
CA ALA A 167 -35.37 -2.33 -6.28
C ALA A 167 -34.22 -1.35 -6.54
N ARG A 168 -34.53 -0.10 -6.95
CA ARG A 168 -33.52 0.96 -7.19
C ARG A 168 -32.89 1.47 -5.90
N ASN A 169 -33.70 1.70 -4.86
CA ASN A 169 -33.23 2.14 -3.55
C ASN A 169 -32.37 1.07 -2.86
N ASN A 170 -32.72 -0.21 -2.98
CA ASN A 170 -31.91 -1.29 -2.41
C ASN A 170 -30.56 -1.41 -3.10
N TYR A 171 -30.51 -1.28 -4.43
CA TYR A 171 -29.25 -1.32 -5.17
C TYR A 171 -28.34 -0.12 -4.85
N ALA A 172 -28.88 1.10 -4.92
CA ALA A 172 -28.14 2.32 -4.60
C ALA A 172 -27.66 2.34 -3.13
N GLY A 173 -28.51 1.91 -2.21
CA GLY A 173 -28.16 1.80 -0.79
C GLY A 173 -27.05 0.77 -0.52
N ASN A 174 -27.06 -0.36 -1.22
CA ASN A 174 -26.02 -1.37 -1.10
C ASN A 174 -24.67 -0.87 -1.65
N LEU A 175 -24.65 -0.26 -2.84
CA LEU A 175 -23.44 0.36 -3.41
C LEU A 175 -22.87 1.43 -2.49
N TYR A 176 -23.72 2.32 -1.95
CA TYR A 176 -23.31 3.34 -1.00
C TYR A 176 -22.69 2.72 0.25
N LYS A 177 -23.33 1.72 0.84
CA LYS A 177 -22.82 1.01 2.03
C LYS A 177 -21.46 0.36 1.76
N THR A 178 -21.28 -0.25 0.60
CA THR A 178 -20.00 -0.89 0.21
C THR A 178 -18.89 0.16 0.10
N ASN A 179 -19.15 1.33 -0.51
CA ASN A 179 -18.16 2.41 -0.61
C ASN A 179 -17.82 3.04 0.73
N VAL A 180 -18.82 3.28 1.59
CA VAL A 180 -18.59 3.75 2.97
C VAL A 180 -17.68 2.77 3.72
N SER A 181 -17.90 1.47 3.55
CA SER A 181 -17.07 0.43 4.17
C SER A 181 -15.63 0.47 3.63
N GLN A 182 -15.46 0.66 2.33
CA GLN A 182 -14.14 0.82 1.69
C GLN A 182 -13.42 2.08 2.18
N GLN A 183 -14.12 3.22 2.29
CA GLN A 183 -13.56 4.47 2.79
C GLN A 183 -13.12 4.36 4.24
N ALA A 184 -13.92 3.68 5.08
CA ALA A 184 -13.56 3.41 6.47
C ALA A 184 -12.31 2.54 6.57
N ALA A 185 -12.21 1.49 5.73
CA ALA A 185 -11.02 0.64 5.66
C ALA A 185 -9.78 1.42 5.18
N LEU A 186 -9.90 2.23 4.11
CA LEU A 186 -8.81 3.08 3.60
C LEU A 186 -8.35 4.10 4.65
N SER A 187 -9.29 4.75 5.33
CA SER A 187 -9.01 5.69 6.42
C SER A 187 -8.24 5.01 7.55
N LYS A 188 -8.58 3.75 7.85
CA LYS A 188 -7.85 2.96 8.85
C LYS A 188 -6.42 2.68 8.44
N ILE A 189 -6.18 2.31 7.18
CA ILE A 189 -4.83 2.12 6.63
C ILE A 189 -4.03 3.43 6.67
N ASN A 190 -4.64 4.55 6.31
CA ASN A 190 -3.98 5.87 6.37
C ASN A 190 -3.64 6.30 7.79
N GLU A 191 -4.49 5.99 8.77
CA GLU A 191 -4.21 6.21 10.20
C GLU A 191 -2.99 5.39 10.65
N ILE A 192 -2.92 4.12 10.26
CA ILE A 192 -1.78 3.22 10.55
C ILE A 192 -0.50 3.80 9.94
N ASN A 193 -0.53 4.18 8.67
CA ASN A 193 0.63 4.76 7.96
C ASN A 193 1.08 6.07 8.60
N SER A 194 0.14 6.93 9.01
CA SER A 194 0.44 8.19 9.71
C SER A 194 1.10 7.94 11.06
N ARG A 195 0.61 6.95 11.82
CA ARG A 195 1.22 6.52 13.09
C ARG A 195 2.64 6.00 12.88
N ILE A 196 2.89 5.22 11.83
CA ILE A 196 4.21 4.72 11.46
C ILE A 196 5.14 5.88 11.09
N ALA A 197 4.71 6.79 10.22
CA ALA A 197 5.49 7.97 9.83
C ALA A 197 5.87 8.83 11.05
N GLY A 198 4.93 9.01 11.98
CA GLY A 198 5.16 9.71 13.25
C GLY A 198 6.24 9.08 14.14
N LEU A 199 6.58 7.80 13.98
CA LEU A 199 7.67 7.17 14.74
C LEU A 199 9.05 7.71 14.37
N TYR A 200 9.22 8.17 13.13
CA TYR A 200 10.51 8.61 12.59
C TYR A 200 10.66 10.12 12.54
N SER A 201 9.55 10.86 12.55
CA SER A 201 9.53 12.31 12.33
C SER A 201 10.34 13.08 13.38
N SER A 202 10.25 12.72 14.65
CA SER A 202 11.00 13.39 15.73
C SER A 202 12.52 13.21 15.60
N ILE A 203 12.95 12.10 15.01
CA ILE A 203 14.37 11.81 14.79
C ILE A 203 14.85 12.61 13.57
N GLN A 204 14.10 12.55 12.47
CA GLN A 204 14.46 13.21 11.21
C GLN A 204 14.47 14.74 11.33
N ASN A 205 13.63 15.29 12.20
CA ASN A 205 13.50 16.73 12.41
C ASN A 205 14.28 17.24 13.65
N ASP A 206 15.12 16.42 14.30
CA ASP A 206 15.93 16.89 15.44
C ASP A 206 16.98 17.90 14.94
N PRO A 207 16.93 19.18 15.35
CA PRO A 207 17.89 20.19 14.90
C PRO A 207 19.33 19.88 15.32
N GLU A 208 19.53 19.10 16.40
CA GLU A 208 20.86 18.66 16.80
C GLU A 208 21.48 17.71 15.78
N MET A 209 20.68 16.95 15.02
CA MET A 209 21.19 16.10 13.95
C MET A 209 21.98 16.92 12.93
N LYS A 210 21.38 18.03 12.48
CA LYS A 210 22.03 18.94 11.54
C LYS A 210 23.27 19.59 12.14
N LYS A 211 23.19 20.09 13.38
CA LYS A 211 24.35 20.72 14.05
C LYS A 211 25.54 19.77 14.20
N MET A 212 25.31 18.50 14.52
CA MET A 212 26.37 17.50 14.63
C MET A 212 27.03 17.24 13.27
N LEU A 213 26.24 17.10 12.21
CA LEU A 213 26.74 16.92 10.84
C LEU A 213 27.52 18.16 10.37
N ASP A 214 27.02 19.36 10.64
CA ASP A 214 27.70 20.62 10.29
C ASP A 214 29.06 20.73 11.00
N ARG A 215 29.17 20.32 12.27
CA ARG A 215 30.46 20.25 13.00
C ARG A 215 31.43 19.26 12.36
N ILE A 216 30.97 18.05 12.07
CA ILE A 216 31.78 17.02 11.40
C ILE A 216 32.29 17.55 10.06
N GLN A 217 31.42 18.17 9.25
CA GLN A 217 31.79 18.74 7.95
C GLN A 217 32.80 19.89 8.10
N ALA A 218 32.59 20.81 9.05
CA ALA A 218 33.51 21.92 9.28
C ALA A 218 34.92 21.45 9.67
N TRP A 219 35.02 20.45 10.56
CA TRP A 219 36.31 19.88 10.94
C TRP A 219 36.96 19.08 9.81
N ASN A 220 36.20 18.31 9.04
CA ASN A 220 36.70 17.62 7.85
C ASN A 220 37.27 18.60 6.82
N SER A 221 36.55 19.69 6.52
CA SER A 221 37.03 20.73 5.61
C SER A 221 38.33 21.36 6.12
N LYS A 222 38.45 21.59 7.44
CA LYS A 222 39.68 22.11 8.03
C LYS A 222 40.83 21.11 7.92
N LEU A 223 40.58 19.84 8.22
CA LEU A 223 41.58 18.78 8.12
C LEU A 223 42.10 18.64 6.67
N THR A 224 41.18 18.62 5.70
CA THR A 224 41.49 18.59 4.27
C THR A 224 42.33 19.79 3.82
N SER A 225 42.05 20.99 4.32
CA SER A 225 42.83 22.19 4.00
C SER A 225 44.27 22.17 4.53
N MET A 226 44.59 21.24 5.44
CA MET A 226 45.90 21.09 6.06
C MET A 226 46.70 19.91 5.46
N MET A 227 46.18 19.23 4.43
CA MET A 227 46.90 18.12 3.80
C MET A 227 48.13 18.62 3.03
N GLY A 228 49.28 17.96 3.22
CA GLY A 228 50.56 18.31 2.58
C GLY A 228 51.76 18.01 3.49
N ILE A 229 52.93 18.55 3.15
CA ILE A 229 54.08 18.56 4.07
C ILE A 229 53.74 19.55 5.19
N VAL A 230 53.63 19.04 6.41
CA VAL A 230 53.21 19.81 7.59
C VAL A 230 54.31 19.84 8.64
N SER A 231 54.35 20.91 9.44
CA SER A 231 55.17 20.98 10.65
C SER A 231 54.64 20.06 11.75
N ASP A 232 55.48 19.69 12.72
CA ASP A 232 55.05 18.92 13.91
C ASP A 232 53.88 19.56 14.66
N ARG A 233 53.80 20.89 14.65
CA ARG A 233 52.70 21.63 15.27
C ARG A 233 51.40 21.43 14.51
N GLU A 234 51.45 21.47 13.18
CA GLU A 234 50.29 21.26 12.32
C GLU A 234 49.84 19.79 12.36
N ALA A 235 50.77 18.84 12.40
CA ALA A 235 50.46 17.43 12.60
C ALA A 235 49.65 17.19 13.90
N ARG A 236 50.07 17.79 15.03
CA ARG A 236 49.31 17.72 16.29
C ARG A 236 47.90 18.32 16.19
N VAL A 237 47.72 19.37 15.40
CA VAL A 237 46.39 19.95 15.16
C VAL A 237 45.54 19.02 14.31
N MET A 238 46.12 18.38 13.29
CA MET A 238 45.43 17.38 12.47
C MET A 238 44.99 16.18 13.31
N ASP A 239 45.84 15.64 14.18
CA ASP A 239 45.49 14.55 15.10
C ASP A 239 44.32 14.94 16.01
N SER A 240 44.33 16.16 16.55
CA SER A 240 43.25 16.68 17.38
C SER A 240 41.94 16.82 16.61
N LEU A 241 41.98 17.27 15.35
CA LEU A 241 40.81 17.35 14.48
C LEU A 241 40.25 15.96 14.15
N SER A 242 41.10 15.02 13.77
CA SER A 242 40.72 13.62 13.51
C SER A 242 40.03 13.00 14.73
N LEU A 243 40.56 13.23 15.94
CA LEU A 243 39.92 12.75 17.17
C LEU A 243 38.55 13.41 17.42
N LYS A 244 38.41 14.72 17.17
CA LYS A 244 37.12 15.42 17.28
C LYS A 244 36.07 14.87 16.31
N ILE A 245 36.46 14.68 15.05
CA ILE A 245 35.59 14.10 14.01
C ILE A 245 35.12 12.71 14.44
N LYS A 246 36.06 11.83 14.82
CA LYS A 246 35.75 10.47 15.29
C LYS A 246 34.78 10.49 16.48
N ASN A 247 35.08 11.28 17.52
CA ASN A 247 34.25 11.34 18.72
C ASN A 247 32.83 11.83 18.42
N GLU A 248 32.69 12.81 17.51
CA GLU A 248 31.39 13.35 17.12
C GLU A 248 30.60 12.37 16.24
N GLN A 249 31.25 11.64 15.34
CA GLN A 249 30.62 10.55 14.58
C GLN A 249 30.11 9.43 15.50
N ILE A 250 30.90 9.06 16.51
CA ILE A 250 30.49 8.09 17.54
C ILE A 250 29.30 8.63 18.35
N ALA A 251 29.36 9.90 18.79
CA ALA A 251 28.28 10.55 19.52
C ALA A 251 26.99 10.63 18.68
N TYR A 252 27.12 10.93 17.39
CA TYR A 252 26.01 10.97 16.44
C TYR A 252 25.31 9.61 16.35
N CYS A 253 26.10 8.54 16.16
CA CYS A 253 25.56 7.19 16.15
C CYS A 253 24.86 6.84 17.47
N ASN A 254 25.52 7.08 18.61
CA ASN A 254 25.00 6.75 19.93
C ASN A 254 23.73 7.52 20.28
N ARG A 255 23.54 8.73 19.74
CA ARG A 255 22.34 9.54 19.96
C ARG A 255 21.15 9.08 19.12
N PHE A 256 21.34 8.89 17.82
CA PHE A 256 20.22 8.70 16.88
C PHE A 256 19.88 7.23 16.60
N THR A 257 20.88 6.34 16.65
CA THR A 257 20.66 4.91 16.38
C THR A 257 19.70 4.25 17.38
N PRO A 258 19.80 4.46 18.71
CA PRO A 258 18.85 3.87 19.65
C PRO A 258 17.41 4.33 19.42
N GLN A 259 17.20 5.61 19.09
CA GLN A 259 15.89 6.18 18.79
C GLN A 259 15.30 5.55 17.52
N TYR A 260 16.10 5.43 16.46
CA TYR A 260 15.67 4.82 15.20
C TYR A 260 15.32 3.34 15.36
N ARG A 261 16.10 2.61 16.17
CA ARG A 261 15.81 1.21 16.49
C ARG A 261 14.54 1.06 17.32
N ALA A 262 14.27 1.99 18.26
CA ALA A 262 13.01 2.02 18.98
C ALA A 262 11.83 2.25 18.03
N ALA A 263 11.99 3.14 17.05
CA ALA A 263 11.01 3.35 15.98
C ALA A 263 10.81 2.08 15.13
N LEU A 264 11.88 1.40 14.70
CA LEU A 264 11.80 0.13 13.94
C LEU A 264 11.05 -0.96 14.73
N ARG A 265 11.31 -1.10 16.03
CA ARG A 265 10.60 -2.08 16.88
C ARG A 265 9.10 -1.77 16.96
N LYS A 266 8.73 -0.51 17.11
CA LYS A 266 7.33 -0.07 17.11
C LYS A 266 6.69 -0.26 15.72
N HIS A 267 7.43 0.04 14.66
CA HIS A 267 6.96 -0.10 13.28
C HIS A 267 6.56 -1.56 12.99
N ILE A 268 7.44 -2.54 13.23
CA ILE A 268 7.10 -3.95 12.99
C ILE A 268 5.98 -4.46 13.91
N GLN A 269 5.87 -3.93 15.13
CA GLN A 269 4.76 -4.25 16.02
C GLN A 269 3.43 -3.73 15.45
N ILE A 270 3.38 -2.48 14.99
CA ILE A 270 2.19 -1.90 14.34
C ILE A 270 1.80 -2.72 13.11
N VAL A 271 2.75 -3.00 12.22
CA VAL A 271 2.53 -3.82 11.02
C VAL A 271 1.97 -5.19 11.41
N ARG A 272 2.54 -5.87 12.41
CA ARG A 272 2.08 -7.19 12.86
C ARG A 272 0.65 -7.17 13.42
N VAL A 273 0.31 -6.19 14.28
CA VAL A 273 -1.02 -6.14 14.88
C VAL A 273 -2.10 -5.68 13.90
N SER A 274 -1.71 -4.92 12.87
CA SER A 274 -2.61 -4.42 11.83
C SER A 274 -2.71 -5.32 10.59
N MET A 275 -2.08 -6.51 10.59
CA MET A 275 -2.27 -7.51 9.52
C MET A 275 -3.75 -7.81 9.21
N PRO A 276 -4.65 -7.95 10.21
CA PRO A 276 -6.08 -8.11 9.95
C PRO A 276 -6.70 -6.89 9.27
N ASP A 277 -6.26 -5.68 9.61
CA ASP A 277 -6.77 -4.44 9.01
C ASP A 277 -6.39 -4.37 7.51
N PHE A 278 -5.14 -4.69 7.17
CA PHE A 278 -4.67 -4.74 5.77
C PHE A 278 -5.41 -5.81 4.95
N ARG A 279 -5.63 -6.99 5.54
CA ARG A 279 -6.40 -8.06 4.90
C ARG A 279 -7.86 -7.66 4.69
N ASN A 280 -8.49 -7.08 5.70
CA ASN A 280 -9.88 -6.60 5.61
C ASN A 280 -10.02 -5.52 4.53
N PHE A 281 -9.03 -4.62 4.41
CA PHE A 281 -9.00 -3.63 3.33
C PHE A 281 -8.94 -4.30 1.95
N GLY A 282 -8.11 -5.32 1.75
CA GLY A 282 -8.04 -6.08 0.50
C GLY A 282 -9.33 -6.85 0.19
N GLU A 283 -9.96 -7.46 1.19
CA GLU A 283 -11.25 -8.15 1.05
C GLU A 283 -12.38 -7.18 0.67
N ILE A 284 -12.49 -6.04 1.35
CA ILE A 284 -13.47 -5.00 1.03
C ILE A 284 -13.22 -4.41 -0.36
N SER A 285 -11.96 -4.14 -0.73
CA SER A 285 -11.64 -3.60 -2.06
C SER A 285 -11.99 -4.58 -3.18
N ALA A 286 -11.80 -5.88 -2.96
CA ALA A 286 -12.22 -6.92 -3.90
C ALA A 286 -13.75 -7.03 -3.98
N GLU A 287 -14.46 -6.94 -2.86
CA GLU A 287 -15.93 -6.93 -2.83
C GLU A 287 -16.49 -5.69 -3.54
N THR A 288 -15.92 -4.51 -3.30
CA THR A 288 -16.30 -3.27 -3.99
C THR A 288 -16.05 -3.37 -5.49
N THR A 289 -14.87 -3.85 -5.90
CA THR A 289 -14.55 -4.04 -7.32
C THR A 289 -15.54 -4.99 -7.99
N LYS A 290 -15.86 -6.12 -7.34
CA LYS A 290 -16.86 -7.06 -7.84
C LYS A 290 -18.25 -6.43 -7.90
N ALA A 291 -18.65 -5.65 -6.89
CA ALA A 291 -19.94 -4.98 -6.87
C ALA A 291 -20.08 -3.94 -8.00
N GLN A 292 -19.02 -3.19 -8.28
CA GLN A 292 -19.01 -2.14 -9.30
C GLN A 292 -18.83 -2.69 -10.72
N THR A 293 -17.97 -3.69 -10.91
CA THR A 293 -17.56 -4.15 -12.25
C THR A 293 -18.03 -5.57 -12.57
N GLY A 294 -18.44 -6.37 -11.59
CA GLY A 294 -18.69 -7.81 -11.77
C GLY A 294 -17.44 -8.67 -11.85
N ILE A 295 -16.25 -8.07 -11.93
CA ILE A 295 -15.00 -8.81 -12.05
C ILE A 295 -14.56 -9.26 -10.66
N GLU A 296 -14.28 -10.54 -10.51
CA GLU A 296 -13.64 -11.06 -9.31
C GLU A 296 -12.14 -10.75 -9.32
N MET A 297 -11.64 -10.12 -8.26
CA MET A 297 -10.20 -9.90 -8.11
C MET A 297 -9.47 -11.22 -7.84
N PRO A 298 -8.26 -11.42 -8.41
CA PRO A 298 -7.38 -12.51 -8.05
C PRO A 298 -7.16 -12.57 -6.53
N VAL A 299 -6.98 -13.78 -5.98
CA VAL A 299 -6.84 -14.00 -4.54
C VAL A 299 -5.61 -13.27 -4.01
N GLU A 300 -4.53 -13.28 -4.78
CA GLU A 300 -3.26 -12.61 -4.51
C GLU A 300 -3.42 -11.08 -4.37
N GLY A 301 -4.32 -10.48 -5.16
CA GLY A 301 -4.61 -9.06 -5.12
C GLY A 301 -5.14 -8.59 -3.76
N LYS A 302 -5.77 -9.48 -3.00
CA LYS A 302 -6.30 -9.19 -1.65
C LYS A 302 -5.19 -9.05 -0.60
N GLU A 303 -3.98 -9.53 -0.87
CA GLU A 303 -2.84 -9.44 0.05
C GLU A 303 -1.96 -8.20 -0.18
N LEU A 304 -2.16 -7.45 -1.28
CA LEU A 304 -1.29 -6.34 -1.68
C LEU A 304 -0.98 -5.36 -0.54
N ALA A 305 -1.99 -4.85 0.15
CA ALA A 305 -1.78 -3.89 1.23
C ALA A 305 -0.94 -4.46 2.40
N SER A 306 -1.07 -5.77 2.66
CA SER A 306 -0.26 -6.43 3.70
C SER A 306 1.20 -6.57 3.25
N LEU A 307 1.42 -6.90 1.98
CA LEU A 307 2.75 -7.01 1.38
C LEU A 307 3.45 -5.66 1.31
N GLU A 308 2.75 -4.61 0.89
CA GLU A 308 3.26 -3.23 0.85
C GLU A 308 3.68 -2.73 2.23
N ALA A 309 2.90 -3.01 3.28
CA ALA A 309 3.25 -2.67 4.65
C ALA A 309 4.55 -3.36 5.12
N ILE A 310 4.79 -4.60 4.67
CA ILE A 310 6.03 -5.33 4.95
C ILE A 310 7.19 -4.71 4.15
N ALA A 311 6.99 -4.35 2.89
CA ALA A 311 8.00 -3.72 2.05
C ALA A 311 8.46 -2.37 2.63
N GLU A 312 7.51 -1.52 3.07
CA GLU A 312 7.78 -0.27 3.78
C GLU A 312 8.61 -0.50 5.06
N TYR A 313 8.29 -1.55 5.82
CA TYR A 313 9.10 -1.92 6.98
C TYR A 313 10.52 -2.37 6.59
N LEU A 314 10.67 -3.22 5.57
CA LEU A 314 11.98 -3.68 5.09
C LEU A 314 12.85 -2.51 4.58
N LYS A 315 12.24 -1.55 3.88
CA LYS A 315 12.89 -0.31 3.47
C LYS A 315 13.40 0.49 4.67
N ALA A 316 12.61 0.62 5.73
CA ALA A 316 13.07 1.24 6.97
C ALA A 316 14.17 0.41 7.65
N LEU A 317 14.05 -0.92 7.67
CA LEU A 317 15.01 -1.83 8.28
C LEU A 317 16.37 -1.78 7.59
N GLN A 318 16.41 -1.60 6.28
CA GLN A 318 17.65 -1.38 5.53
C GLN A 318 18.43 -0.17 6.06
N GLY A 319 17.72 0.84 6.58
CA GLY A 319 18.27 2.03 7.23
C GLY A 319 18.77 1.81 8.66
N ALA A 320 18.80 0.58 9.21
CA ALA A 320 19.15 0.31 10.62
C ALA A 320 20.51 0.88 11.06
N TYR A 321 21.44 1.07 10.12
CA TYR A 321 22.78 1.59 10.36
C TYR A 321 23.01 3.01 9.79
N ARG A 322 21.96 3.71 9.36
CA ARG A 322 22.08 5.01 8.67
C ARG A 322 22.81 6.12 9.46
N TYR A 323 22.91 5.98 10.78
CA TYR A 323 23.59 6.95 11.65
C TYR A 323 25.00 6.51 12.07
N LYS A 324 25.48 5.36 11.57
CA LYS A 324 26.85 4.92 11.80
C LYS A 324 27.77 5.56 10.76
N LEU A 325 28.54 6.55 11.20
CA LEU A 325 29.44 7.32 10.35
C LEU A 325 30.93 6.95 10.52
N TYR A 326 31.25 6.09 11.48
CA TYR A 326 32.62 5.69 11.81
C TYR A 326 32.74 4.18 11.96
N TYR A 327 33.79 3.60 11.38
CA TYR A 327 34.21 2.22 11.59
C TYR A 327 35.60 2.20 12.22
N SER A 328 35.81 1.35 13.22
CA SER A 328 37.12 1.23 13.88
C SER A 328 38.23 0.75 12.94
N GLU A 329 37.84 0.13 11.82
CA GLU A 329 38.69 -0.38 10.75
C GLU A 329 39.21 0.75 9.82
N ASP A 330 38.68 1.96 9.92
CA ASP A 330 39.11 3.13 9.13
C ASP A 330 40.36 3.82 9.70
N ASN A 331 40.94 3.27 10.78
CA ASN A 331 42.14 3.75 11.46
C ASN A 331 43.34 2.84 11.22
#